data_AF-A0A7K4H8H7-F1
#
_entry.id   AF-A0A7K4H8H7-F1
#
_cell.length_a   1.000
_cell.length_b   1.000
_cell.length_c   1.000
_cell.angle_alpha   90.00
_cell.angle_beta   90.00
_cell.angle_gamma   90.00
#
_symmetry.space_group_name_H-M   'P 1'
#
loop_
_entity.id
_entity.type
_entity.pdbx_description
1 polymer ?
#
loop_
_entity_poly.entity_id
_entity_poly.type
_entity_poly.pdbx_seq_one_letter_code
_entity_poly.pdbx_strand_id
1 'polypeptide(L)' 'LIPNKLYKFKTVGSLKLILIGGTFEIETSKNGSIFIATLDFRMGKFLSKTAKKTVGKITQHMIEEGQNLKIILEENII' A
#
# COMPACT_ATOMS: atom_id res chain seq x y z
N LEU A 1 -22.36 -9.68 -5.60
CA LEU A 1 -21.62 -8.72 -4.75
C LEU A 1 -20.46 -9.47 -4.12
N ILE A 2 -19.24 -9.25 -4.62
CA ILE A 2 -18.03 -9.83 -4.03
C ILE A 2 -17.86 -9.12 -2.68
N PRO A 3 -17.78 -9.83 -1.53
CA PRO A 3 -17.58 -9.16 -0.25
C PRO A 3 -16.26 -8.38 -0.33
N ASN A 4 -16.24 -7.15 0.20
CA ASN A 4 -15.04 -6.33 0.33
C ASN A 4 -13.90 -7.21 0.88
N LYS A 5 -13.01 -7.66 -0.01
CA LYS A 5 -11.97 -8.62 0.36
C LYS A 5 -10.79 -7.82 0.87
N LEU A 6 -10.70 -7.76 2.19
CA LEU A 6 -9.47 -7.35 2.86
C LEU A 6 -8.40 -8.41 2.60
N TYR A 7 -7.41 -8.08 1.79
CA TYR A 7 -6.24 -8.92 1.58
C TYR A 7 -5.11 -8.47 2.50
N LYS A 8 -4.72 -9.32 3.43
CA LYS A 8 -3.55 -9.08 4.28
C LYS A 8 -2.31 -9.66 3.62
N PHE A 9 -1.22 -8.91 3.60
CA PHE A 9 0.07 -9.41 3.14
C PHE A 9 1.13 -9.24 4.22
N LYS A 10 2.18 -10.05 4.13
CA LYS A 10 3.38 -9.94 4.96
C LYS A 10 4.57 -9.76 4.03
N THR A 11 5.47 -8.89 4.43
CA THR A 11 6.69 -8.64 3.67
C THR A 11 7.76 -9.66 4.08
N VAL A 12 8.50 -10.16 3.09
CA VAL A 12 9.56 -11.15 3.28
C VAL A 12 10.93 -10.51 3.06
N GLY A 13 12.00 -11.25 3.40
CA GLY A 13 13.38 -10.80 3.21
C GLY A 13 13.81 -9.66 4.15
N SER A 14 14.76 -8.84 3.71
CA SER A 14 15.30 -7.71 4.48
C SER A 14 14.31 -6.55 4.63
N LEU A 15 13.33 -6.44 3.72
CA LEU A 15 12.29 -5.41 3.76
C LEU A 15 11.42 -5.51 5.03
N LYS A 16 11.25 -6.72 5.58
CA LYS A 16 10.50 -6.98 6.83
C LYS A 16 11.05 -6.23 8.06
N LEU A 17 12.29 -5.76 8.00
CA LEU A 17 12.91 -4.97 9.08
C LEU A 17 12.28 -3.57 9.20
N ILE A 18 11.69 -3.07 8.12
CA ILE A 18 11.12 -1.71 8.04
C ILE A 18 9.62 -1.77 7.73
N LEU A 19 9.17 -2.61 6.80
CA LEU A 19 7.78 -2.79 6.42
C LEU A 19 7.37 -4.23 6.76
N ILE A 20 6.52 -4.41 7.77
CA ILE A 20 6.14 -5.74 8.29
C ILE A 20 5.12 -6.42 7.37
N GLY A 21 4.26 -5.62 6.74
CA GLY A 21 3.20 -6.08 5.88
C GLY A 21 2.21 -4.96 5.63
N GLY A 22 0.95 -5.33 5.46
CA GLY A 22 -0.11 -4.38 5.27
C GLY A 22 -1.39 -5.03 4.77
N THR A 23 -2.29 -4.20 4.27
CA THR A 23 -3.58 -4.63 3.75
C THR A 23 -3.92 -3.95 2.44
N PHE A 24 -4.65 -4.66 1.60
CA PHE A 24 -5.37 -4.10 0.47
C PHE A 24 -6.87 -4.28 0.69
N GLU A 25 -7.62 -3.23 0.42
CA GLU A 25 -9.08 -3.23 0.51
C GLU A 25 -9.66 -2.56 -0.73
N ILE A 26 -10.84 -3.04 -1.14
CA ILE A 26 -11.63 -2.43 -2.19
C ILE A 26 -12.99 -2.12 -1.60
N GLU A 27 -13.33 -0.84 -1.53
CA GLU A 27 -14.64 -0.36 -1.12
C GLU A 27 -15.46 0.01 -2.35
N THR A 28 -16.74 -0.38 -2.37
CA THR A 28 -17.67 0.10 -3.40
C THR A 28 -18.09 1.54 -3.10
N SER A 29 -18.06 2.41 -4.11
CA SER A 29 -18.61 3.77 -4.04
C SER A 29 -19.73 3.96 -5.07
N LYS A 30 -20.50 5.05 -4.97
CA LYS A 30 -21.62 5.30 -5.90
C LYS A 30 -21.22 5.33 -7.38
N ASN A 31 -19.97 5.73 -7.68
CA ASN A 31 -19.50 5.96 -9.05
C ASN A 31 -18.30 5.07 -9.42
N GLY A 32 -18.05 3.99 -8.69
CA GLY A 32 -16.89 3.13 -8.94
C GLY A 32 -16.41 2.41 -7.68
N SER A 33 -15.12 2.14 -7.61
CA SER A 33 -14.50 1.49 -6.45
C SER A 33 -13.33 2.32 -5.92
N ILE A 34 -13.12 2.27 -4.61
CA ILE A 34 -11.97 2.88 -3.94
C ILE A 34 -11.02 1.75 -3.57
N PHE A 35 -9.82 1.78 -4.12
CA PHE A 35 -8.74 0.87 -3.73
C PHE A 35 -7.91 1.53 -2.64
N ILE A 36 -7.75 0.83 -1.50
CA ILE A 36 -7.02 1.31 -0.33
C ILE A 36 -5.85 0.36 -0.06
N ALA A 37 -4.64 0.91 0.00
CA ALA A 37 -3.44 0.20 0.42
C ALA A 37 -2.93 0.76 1.75
N THR A 38 -2.86 -0.09 2.77
CA THR A 38 -2.30 0.26 4.09
C THR A 38 -0.98 -0.48 4.29
N LEU A 39 0.02 0.22 4.82
CA LEU A 39 1.37 -0.30 5.04
C LEU A 39 1.72 -0.24 6.53
N ASP A 40 2.16 -1.37 7.08
CA ASP A 40 2.51 -1.50 8.49
C ASP A 40 4.03 -1.37 8.67
N PHE A 41 4.48 -0.20 9.12
CA PHE A 41 5.91 0.05 9.33
C PHE A 41 6.37 -0.30 10.75
N ARG A 42 7.56 -0.88 10.87
CA ARG A 42 8.24 -1.11 12.14
C ARG A 42 8.95 0.16 12.61
N MET A 43 8.26 1.01 13.37
CA MET A 43 8.85 2.20 14.00
C MET A 43 9.13 1.98 15.49
N GLY A 44 10.25 1.35 15.82
CA GLY A 44 10.79 1.34 17.18
C GLY A 44 11.60 2.61 17.51
N LYS A 45 11.79 2.92 18.81
CA LYS A 45 12.56 4.09 19.28
C LYS A 45 13.91 4.26 18.57
N PHE A 46 14.63 3.16 18.31
CA PHE A 46 15.95 3.14 17.68
C PHE A 46 15.95 3.35 16.15
N LEU A 47 14.88 2.96 15.45
CA LEU A 47 14.80 3.11 13.99
C LEU A 47 14.24 4.49 13.58
N SER A 48 13.70 5.26 14.51
CA SER A 48 12.94 6.49 14.25
C SER A 48 13.68 7.60 13.49
N LYS A 49 15.02 7.67 13.54
CA LYS A 49 15.78 8.72 12.82
C LYS A 49 16.14 8.30 11.39
N THR A 50 16.67 7.09 11.19
CA THR A 50 17.07 6.58 9.87
C THR A 50 15.89 6.05 9.07
N ALA A 51 14.93 5.40 9.72
CA ALA A 51 13.75 4.87 9.06
C ALA A 51 12.81 5.97 8.56
N LYS A 52 12.80 7.19 9.12
CA LYS A 52 11.94 8.28 8.62
C LYS A 52 12.15 8.57 7.14
N LYS A 53 13.41 8.67 6.70
CA LYS A 53 13.74 8.91 5.30
C LYS A 53 13.32 7.73 4.42
N THR A 54 13.55 6.51 4.89
CA THR A 54 13.20 5.29 4.15
C THR A 54 11.69 5.09 4.07
N VAL A 55 10.95 5.30 5.16
CA VAL A 55 9.48 5.28 5.21
C VAL A 55 8.94 6.31 4.23
N GLY A 56 9.46 7.55 4.24
CA GLY A 56 9.05 8.58 3.28
C GLY A 56 9.24 8.15 1.83
N LYS A 57 10.38 7.52 1.49
CA LYS A 57 10.63 6.98 0.15
C LYS A 57 9.66 5.84 -0.22
N ILE A 58 9.39 4.92 0.71
CA ILE A 58 8.46 3.81 0.48
C ILE A 58 7.04 4.35 0.30
N THR A 59 6.62 5.30 1.13
CA THR A 59 5.31 5.96 1.02
C THR A 59 5.17 6.63 -0.33
N GLN A 60 6.16 7.43 -0.75
CA GLN A 60 6.15 8.11 -2.03
C GLN A 60 6.07 7.12 -3.21
N HIS A 61 6.90 6.08 -3.18
CA HIS A 61 6.88 5.04 -4.20
C HIS A 61 5.52 4.33 -4.29
N MET A 62 4.88 4.02 -3.16
CA MET A 62 3.57 3.38 -3.15
C MET A 62 2.44 4.29 -3.66
N ILE A 63 2.57 5.61 -3.51
CA ILE A 63 1.65 6.58 -4.12
C ILE A 63 1.82 6.55 -5.66
N GLU A 64 3.06 6.53 -6.15
CA GLU A 64 3.36 6.44 -7.59
C GLU A 64 2.83 5.14 -8.20
N GLU A 65 3.04 3.99 -7.53
CA GLU A 65 2.47 2.71 -7.97
C GLU A 65 0.93 2.73 -7.99
N GLY A 66 0.30 3.41 -7.04
CA GLY A 66 -1.15 3.61 -7.02
C GLY A 66 -1.65 4.44 -8.20
N GLN A 67 -0.92 5.51 -8.56
CA GLN A 67 -1.21 6.33 -9.73
C GLN A 67 -1.04 5.53 -11.03
N ASN A 68 0.06 4.77 -11.15
CA ASN A 68 0.30 3.91 -12.30
C ASN A 68 -0.80 2.86 -12.46
N LEU A 69 -1.20 2.20 -11.35
CA LEU A 69 -2.29 1.24 -11.37
C LEU A 69 -3.61 1.89 -11.82
N LYS A 70 -3.90 3.09 -11.32
CA LYS A 70 -5.09 3.85 -11.74
C LYS A 70 -5.06 4.13 -13.24
N ILE A 71 -3.95 4.64 -13.76
CA ILE A 71 -3.73 4.90 -15.18
C ILE A 71 -3.96 3.62 -15.98
N ILE A 72 -3.32 2.51 -15.59
CA ILE A 72 -3.48 1.21 -16.27
C ILE A 72 -4.96 0.79 -16.28
N LEU A 73 -5.68 0.91 -15.18
CA LEU A 73 -7.08 0.46 -15.10
C LEU A 73 -8.05 1.39 -15.86
N GLU A 74 -7.78 2.68 -15.91
CA GLU A 74 -8.63 3.68 -16.59
C GLU A 74 -8.29 3.83 -18.08
N GLU A 75 -7.04 3.58 -18.48
CA GLU A 75 -6.60 3.63 -19.89
C GLU A 75 -6.76 2.28 -20.60
N ASN A 76 -6.69 1.16 -19.89
CA ASN A 76 -7.02 -0.17 -20.45
C ASN A 76 -8.52 -0.51 -20.32
N ILE A 77 -9.40 0.48 -20.39
CA ILE A 77 -10.83 0.20 -20.57
C ILE A 77 -11.01 -0.47 -21.95
N ILE A 78 -11.10 -1.79 -21.90
CA ILE A 78 -11.73 -2.69 -22.88
C ILE A 78 -13.25 -2.51 -22.80
#